data_AF-A0A2A6BH56-F1
#
_entry.id   AF-A0A2A6BH56-F1
#
_cell.length_a   1.000
_cell.length_b   1.000
_cell.length_c   1.000
_cell.angle_alpha   90.00
_cell.angle_beta   90.00
_cell.angle_gamma   90.00
#
_symmetry.space_group_name_H-M   'P 1'
#
loop_
_entity.id
_entity.type
_entity.pdbx_description
1 polymer ?
#
loop_
_entity_poly.entity_id
_entity_poly.type
_entity_poly.pdbx_seq_one_letter_code
_entity_poly.pdbx_strand_id
1 'polypeptide(L)'
;MRCVRQVVATNQVDFLLSLSSRLRTLYIVQLPLHETSVSNQYLFGLSNASWSSIILDILSRKLDKLSIINNEYAEYLTQQHADTLMKRLPFIGKKVCFKATFVSQNGRYQYTTNDHLIQDDENYSF
;
A
#
# COMPACT_ATOMS: atom_id res chain seq x y z
N MET A 1 15.08 11.97 -7.27
CA MET A 1 14.29 11.20 -6.29
C MET A 1 14.75 11.60 -4.90
N ARG A 2 13.87 12.06 -4.00
CA ARG A 2 14.22 12.39 -2.61
C ARG A 2 13.76 11.24 -1.71
N CYS A 3 14.67 10.70 -0.90
CA CYS A 3 14.40 9.63 0.05
C CYS A 3 14.36 10.22 1.46
N VAL A 4 13.31 9.92 2.22
CA VAL A 4 13.17 10.30 3.64
C VAL A 4 13.16 9.01 4.44
N ARG A 5 14.10 8.86 5.38
CA ARG A 5 14.34 7.58 6.09
C ARG A 5 13.65 7.48 7.45
N GLN A 6 13.29 8.61 8.05
CA GLN A 6 12.57 8.65 9.32
C GLN A 6 11.41 9.63 9.17
N VAL A 7 10.21 9.08 9.20
CA VAL A 7 8.97 9.85 9.08
C VAL A 7 8.24 9.71 10.40
N VAL A 8 8.17 10.82 11.14
CA VAL A 8 7.33 10.94 12.33
C VAL A 8 6.19 11.87 11.96
N ALA A 9 4.95 11.38 12.06
CA ALA A 9 3.75 12.13 11.75
C ALA A 9 2.78 12.06 12.93
N THR A 10 2.21 13.19 13.32
CA THR A 10 1.20 13.27 14.39
C THR A 10 -0.11 12.58 13.98
N ASN A 11 -0.44 12.63 12.69
CA ASN A 11 -1.50 11.85 12.06
C ASN A 11 -0.96 11.22 10.77
N GLN A 12 -0.86 9.90 10.77
CA GLN A 12 -0.25 9.12 9.69
C GLN A 12 -1.08 9.18 8.41
N VAL A 13 -2.41 9.17 8.52
CA VAL A 13 -3.32 9.24 7.37
C VAL A 13 -3.24 10.61 6.72
N ASP A 14 -3.39 11.69 7.50
CA ASP A 14 -3.33 13.06 6.97
C ASP A 14 -1.99 13.34 6.29
N PHE A 15 -0.90 12.80 6.84
CA PHE A 15 0.42 12.89 6.23
C PHE A 15 0.46 12.23 4.86
N LEU A 16 -0.02 10.98 4.73
CA LEU A 16 -0.08 10.27 3.44
C LEU A 16 -0.96 11.00 2.43
N LEU A 17 -2.10 11.54 2.87
CA LEU A 17 -3.01 12.33 2.05
C LEU A 17 -2.39 13.65 1.57
N SER A 18 -1.61 14.31 2.43
CA SER A 18 -0.86 15.53 2.08
C SER A 18 0.21 15.25 1.03
N LEU A 19 0.95 14.14 1.17
CA LEU A 19 1.93 13.71 0.19
C LEU A 19 1.29 13.40 -1.16
N SER A 20 0.18 12.65 -1.17
CA SER A 20 -0.50 12.23 -2.40
C SER A 20 -1.19 13.38 -3.15
N SER A 21 -1.47 14.49 -2.48
CA SER A 21 -1.89 15.74 -3.13
C SER A 21 -0.76 16.47 -3.86
N ARG A 22 0.51 16.18 -3.54
CA ARG A 22 1.67 16.90 -4.08
C ARG A 22 2.46 16.07 -5.08
N LEU A 23 2.58 14.77 -4.82
CA LEU A 23 3.40 13.83 -5.55
C LEU A 23 2.61 13.08 -6.62
N ARG A 24 3.31 12.68 -7.68
CA ARG A 24 2.79 11.81 -8.74
C ARG A 24 3.08 10.33 -8.47
N THR A 25 4.16 10.05 -7.74
CA THR A 25 4.60 8.69 -7.40
C THR A 25 4.98 8.62 -5.94
N LEU A 26 4.56 7.56 -5.26
CA LEU A 26 4.89 7.27 -3.88
C LEU A 26 5.28 5.80 -3.75
N TYR A 27 6.39 5.56 -3.07
CA TYR A 27 6.93 4.23 -2.81
C TYR A 27 7.13 4.11 -1.30
N ILE A 28 6.45 3.16 -0.69
CA ILE A 28 6.46 2.91 0.75
C ILE A 28 7.10 1.53 0.97
N VAL A 29 8.18 1.50 1.74
CA VAL A 29 8.81 0.25 2.20
C VAL A 29 8.80 0.26 3.71
N GLN A 30 8.17 -0.74 4.31
CA GLN A 30 8.22 -0.96 5.74
C GLN A 30 9.25 -2.04 6.03
N LEU A 31 10.23 -1.68 6.86
CA LEU A 31 11.22 -2.60 7.39
C LEU A 31 10.67 -3.28 8.65
N PRO A 32 11.15 -4.49 8.99
CA PRO A 32 10.82 -5.13 10.27
C PRO A 32 11.04 -4.17 11.44
N LEU A 33 10.07 -4.11 12.35
CA LEU A 33 10.26 -3.43 13.62
C LEU A 33 10.85 -4.41 14.62
N HIS A 34 11.76 -3.95 15.48
CA HIS A 34 12.36 -4.78 16.51
C HIS A 34 11.37 -5.23 17.60
N GLU A 35 10.16 -4.67 17.64
CA GLU A 35 9.18 -4.91 18.69
C GLU A 35 8.23 -6.07 18.34
N THR A 36 8.15 -7.06 19.23
CA THR A 36 7.38 -8.30 19.07
C THR A 36 5.86 -8.14 19.25
N SER A 37 5.37 -6.96 19.66
CA SER A 37 3.95 -6.74 19.96
C SER A 37 3.13 -6.20 18.78
N VAL A 38 3.75 -5.99 17.62
CA VAL A 38 3.08 -5.38 16.48
C VAL A 38 2.23 -6.43 15.75
N SER A 39 0.94 -6.12 15.57
CA SER A 39 0.01 -6.98 14.83
C SER A 39 0.46 -7.19 13.38
N ASN A 40 0.19 -8.34 12.78
CA ASN A 40 0.41 -8.54 11.34
C ASN A 40 -0.39 -7.55 10.46
N GLN A 41 -1.47 -6.97 10.98
CA GLN A 41 -2.28 -5.94 10.31
C GLN A 41 -1.72 -4.52 10.49
N TYR A 42 -0.41 -4.36 10.34
CA TYR A 42 0.29 -3.11 10.65
C TYR A 42 0.99 -2.51 9.44
N LEU A 43 0.77 -1.21 9.22
CA LEU A 43 1.52 -0.43 8.25
C LEU A 43 1.63 1.01 8.73
N PHE A 44 2.82 1.59 8.63
CA PHE A 44 3.09 3.02 8.78
C PHE A 44 2.49 3.60 10.09
N GLY A 45 2.69 2.92 11.22
CA GLY A 45 2.21 3.37 12.54
C GLY A 45 0.74 3.05 12.84
N LEU A 46 0.04 2.36 11.94
CA LEU A 46 -1.39 2.05 12.08
C LEU A 46 -1.62 0.54 12.12
N SER A 47 -2.35 0.08 13.14
CA SER A 47 -2.87 -1.29 13.24
C SER A 47 -4.35 -1.34 12.88
N ASN A 48 -4.77 -2.42 12.21
CA ASN A 48 -6.18 -2.71 11.88
C ASN A 48 -6.89 -1.57 11.12
N ALA A 49 -6.15 -0.77 10.35
CA ALA A 49 -6.71 0.35 9.61
C ALA A 49 -7.47 -0.11 8.36
N SER A 50 -8.47 0.67 7.94
CA SER A 50 -9.25 0.43 6.72
C SER A 50 -8.46 0.81 5.46
N TRP A 51 -7.38 0.08 5.19
CA TRP A 51 -6.41 0.39 4.13
C TRP A 51 -7.01 0.50 2.74
N SER A 52 -8.09 -0.23 2.43
CA SER A 52 -8.78 -0.05 1.14
C SER A 52 -9.30 1.38 0.97
N SER A 53 -9.93 1.96 1.99
CA SER A 53 -10.46 3.33 1.94
C SER A 53 -9.33 4.35 1.88
N ILE A 54 -8.30 4.17 2.71
CA ILE A 54 -7.12 5.06 2.73
C ILE A 54 -6.41 5.06 1.37
N ILE A 55 -6.20 3.89 0.76
CA ILE A 55 -5.53 3.76 -0.53
C ILE A 55 -6.35 4.41 -1.65
N LEU A 56 -7.69 4.23 -1.64
CA LEU A 56 -8.57 4.92 -2.59
C LEU A 56 -8.49 6.44 -2.44
N ASP A 57 -8.47 6.95 -1.21
CA ASP A 57 -8.34 8.40 -0.95
C ASP A 57 -6.96 8.96 -1.32
N ILE A 58 -5.90 8.17 -1.15
CA ILE A 58 -4.55 8.51 -1.61
C ILE A 58 -4.53 8.58 -3.14
N LEU A 59 -5.10 7.59 -3.82
CA LEU A 59 -5.06 7.49 -5.28
C LEU A 59 -6.05 8.41 -5.98
N SER A 60 -7.13 8.85 -5.33
CA SER A 60 -8.08 9.83 -5.90
C SER A 60 -7.48 11.23 -6.05
N ARG A 61 -6.34 11.49 -5.40
CA ARG A 61 -5.63 12.78 -5.43
C ARG A 61 -4.70 12.90 -6.64
N LYS A 62 -3.53 13.53 -6.51
CA LYS A 62 -2.59 13.76 -7.60
C LYS A 62 -1.72 12.53 -7.90
N LEU A 63 -1.74 11.53 -7.02
CA LEU A 63 -0.88 10.36 -7.11
C LEU A 63 -1.32 9.39 -8.22
N ASP A 64 -0.44 9.16 -9.19
CA ASP A 64 -0.69 8.26 -10.32
C ASP A 64 -0.02 6.91 -10.15
N LYS A 65 0.98 6.80 -9.26
CA LYS A 65 1.64 5.54 -8.91
C LYS A 65 1.84 5.39 -7.41
N LEU A 66 1.37 4.28 -6.85
CA LEU A 66 1.58 3.87 -5.46
C LEU A 66 2.14 2.44 -5.43
N SER A 67 3.23 2.25 -4.71
CA SER A 67 3.73 0.91 -4.41
C SER A 67 4.03 0.78 -2.93
N ILE A 68 3.53 -0.29 -2.31
CA ILE A 68 3.71 -0.59 -0.89
C ILE A 68 4.39 -1.96 -0.76
N ILE A 69 5.52 -2.00 -0.08
CA ILE A 69 6.24 -3.23 0.28
C ILE A 69 6.29 -3.34 1.79
N ASN A 70 5.64 -4.37 2.31
CA ASN A 70 5.48 -4.63 3.74
C ASN A 70 5.39 -6.15 3.95
N ASN A 71 6.51 -6.83 3.73
CA ASN A 71 6.57 -8.30 3.75
C ASN A 71 6.32 -8.86 5.16
N GLU A 72 6.90 -8.22 6.17
CA GLU A 72 6.83 -8.66 7.57
C GLU A 72 5.42 -8.54 8.17
N TYR A 73 4.63 -7.57 7.68
CA TYR A 73 3.30 -7.29 8.18
C TYR A 73 2.27 -7.32 7.04
N ALA A 74 2.37 -8.34 6.17
CA ALA A 74 1.61 -8.43 4.93
C ALA A 74 0.08 -8.58 5.12
N GLU A 75 -0.41 -8.80 6.35
CA GLU A 75 -1.85 -8.80 6.65
C GLU A 75 -2.45 -7.39 6.79
N TYR A 76 -1.65 -6.32 6.72
CA TYR A 76 -2.18 -4.93 6.74
C TYR A 76 -3.24 -4.72 5.64
N LEU A 77 -3.09 -5.40 4.50
CA LEU A 77 -4.07 -5.44 3.44
C LEU A 77 -4.75 -6.82 3.44
N THR A 78 -5.89 -6.92 4.12
CA THR A 78 -6.70 -8.15 4.13
C THR A 78 -7.28 -8.46 2.75
N GLN A 79 -7.68 -9.72 2.53
CA GLN A 79 -8.37 -10.13 1.30
C GLN A 79 -9.59 -9.24 0.99
N GLN A 80 -10.39 -8.92 2.02
CA GLN A 80 -11.56 -8.04 1.87
C GLN A 80 -11.16 -6.63 1.39
N HIS A 81 -10.06 -6.08 1.91
CA HIS A 81 -9.54 -4.80 1.44
C HIS A 81 -9.05 -4.89 0.00
N ALA A 82 -8.32 -5.97 -0.36
CA ALA A 82 -7.86 -6.20 -1.73
C ALA A 82 -9.03 -6.31 -2.72
N ASP A 83 -10.07 -7.08 -2.39
CA ASP A 83 -11.28 -7.22 -3.22
C ASP A 83 -11.99 -5.87 -3.41
N THR A 84 -12.03 -5.06 -2.35
CA THR A 84 -12.61 -3.71 -2.41
C THR A 84 -11.82 -2.81 -3.37
N LEU A 85 -10.49 -2.85 -3.31
CA LEU A 85 -9.62 -2.10 -4.20
C LEU A 85 -9.79 -2.56 -5.65
N MET A 86 -9.82 -3.87 -5.89
CA MET A 86 -10.03 -4.44 -7.22
C MET A 86 -11.35 -3.96 -7.86
N LYS A 87 -12.42 -3.88 -7.06
CA LYS A 87 -13.72 -3.40 -7.53
C LYS A 87 -13.78 -1.89 -7.74
N ARG A 88 -13.01 -1.09 -6.98
CA ARG A 88 -13.17 0.38 -6.97
C ARG A 88 -12.13 1.14 -7.77
N LEU A 89 -10.89 0.65 -7.87
CA LEU A 89 -9.81 1.32 -8.61
C LEU A 89 -10.16 1.63 -10.07
N PRO A 90 -10.84 0.74 -10.83
CA PRO A 90 -11.21 1.05 -12.21
C PRO A 90 -12.13 2.27 -12.37
N PHE A 91 -12.85 2.65 -11.31
CA PHE A 91 -13.82 3.75 -11.32
C PHE A 91 -13.27 5.06 -10.73
N ILE A 92 -11.98 5.15 -10.42
CA ILE A 92 -11.37 6.32 -9.76
C ILE A 92 -11.25 7.56 -10.68
N GLY A 93 -11.64 7.44 -11.95
CA GLY A 93 -11.69 8.55 -12.91
C GLY A 93 -10.35 8.92 -13.53
N LYS A 94 -9.29 8.16 -13.27
CA LYS A 94 -7.97 8.35 -13.87
C LYS A 94 -7.15 7.05 -13.88
N LYS A 95 -6.08 7.03 -14.68
CA LYS A 95 -5.13 5.90 -14.74
C LYS A 95 -4.25 5.90 -13.48
N VAL A 96 -4.21 4.78 -12.74
CA VAL A 96 -3.43 4.64 -11.50
C VAL A 96 -2.65 3.33 -11.40
N CYS A 97 -1.33 3.37 -11.36
CA CYS A 97 -0.53 2.18 -11.11
C CYS A 97 -0.46 1.90 -9.59
N PHE A 98 -1.14 0.86 -9.12
CA PHE A 98 -1.08 0.42 -7.72
C PHE A 98 -0.39 -0.95 -7.62
N LYS A 99 0.59 -1.08 -6.71
CA LYS A 99 1.28 -2.34 -6.35
C LYS A 99 1.32 -2.45 -4.82
N ALA A 100 1.06 -3.63 -4.28
CA ALA A 100 1.11 -3.87 -2.84
C ALA A 100 1.49 -5.33 -2.55
N THR A 101 2.31 -5.54 -1.52
CA THR A 101 2.47 -6.86 -0.89
C THR A 101 1.24 -7.13 -0.02
N PHE A 102 0.66 -8.33 -0.08
CA PHE A 102 -0.38 -8.76 0.85
C PHE A 102 -0.50 -10.28 0.90
N VAL A 103 -1.01 -10.84 2.00
CA VAL A 103 -1.26 -12.28 2.12
C VAL A 103 -2.64 -12.61 1.58
N SER A 104 -2.70 -13.47 0.57
CA SER A 104 -3.96 -14.02 0.07
C SER A 104 -4.25 -15.39 0.67
N GLN A 105 -5.51 -15.69 0.95
CA GLN A 105 -5.91 -16.96 1.57
C GLN A 105 -5.75 -18.17 0.63
N ASN A 106 -5.60 -17.94 -0.69
CA ASN A 106 -5.55 -18.99 -1.72
C ASN A 106 -4.21 -19.03 -2.50
N GLY A 107 -3.18 -18.34 -2.00
CA GLY A 107 -1.80 -18.57 -2.41
C GLY A 107 -1.33 -17.96 -3.73
N ARG A 108 -2.16 -17.44 -4.64
CA ARG A 108 -1.67 -16.72 -5.85
C ARG A 108 -2.68 -15.71 -6.37
N TYR A 109 -2.35 -14.42 -6.29
CA TYR A 109 -3.04 -13.39 -7.07
C TYR A 109 -2.03 -12.52 -7.82
N GLN A 110 -1.93 -12.76 -9.13
CA GLN A 110 -1.52 -11.74 -10.09
C GLN A 110 -2.79 -11.28 -10.80
N TYR A 111 -3.12 -9.99 -10.70
CA TYR A 111 -4.19 -9.41 -11.51
C TYR A 111 -3.71 -8.13 -12.18
N THR A 112 -3.99 -8.06 -13.48
CA THR A 112 -3.77 -6.90 -14.34
C THR A 112 -5.13 -6.37 -14.79
N THR A 113 -5.41 -5.11 -14.50
CA THR A 113 -6.43 -4.32 -15.21
C THR A 113 -5.86 -2.97 -15.59
N ASN A 114 -6.09 -2.53 -16.83
CA ASN A 114 -5.81 -1.18 -17.32
C ASN A 114 -4.37 -0.66 -17.14
N ASP A 115 -3.35 -1.43 -17.57
CA ASP A 115 -1.93 -1.07 -17.44
C ASP A 115 -1.42 -0.96 -15.99
N HIS A 116 -2.11 -1.61 -15.04
CA HIS A 116 -1.72 -1.66 -13.63
C HIS A 116 -0.99 -2.97 -13.33
N LEU A 117 0.32 -2.89 -13.12
CA LEU A 117 1.20 -4.03 -12.83
C LEU A 117 1.36 -4.21 -11.31
N ILE A 118 0.89 -5.35 -10.80
CA ILE A 118 1.23 -5.87 -9.47
C ILE A 118 2.13 -7.08 -9.68
N GLN A 119 3.39 -6.96 -9.28
CA GLN A 119 4.39 -8.02 -9.41
C GLN A 119 4.76 -8.55 -8.03
N ASP A 120 4.61 -9.85 -7.84
CA ASP A 120 5.19 -10.57 -6.70
C ASP A 120 6.72 -10.61 -6.89
N ASP A 121 7.47 -10.15 -5.88
CA ASP A 121 8.92 -10.33 -5.86
C ASP A 121 9.20 -11.66 -5.14
N GLU A 122 8.96 -12.77 -5.85
CA GLU A 122 9.73 -13.99 -5.60
C GLU A 122 11.15 -13.74 -6.10
N ASN A 123 11.97 -13.09 -5.28
CA ASN A 123 13.42 -13.23 -5.31
C ASN A 123 13.96 -13.03 -3.89
N TYR A 124 13.82 -14.07 -3.09
CA TYR A 124 14.76 -14.33 -2.01
C TYR A 124 16.13 -14.60 -2.65
N SER A 125 17.12 -13.78 -2.30
CA SER A 125 18.52 -14.20 -2.29
C SER A 125 19.24 -13.35 -1.24
N PHE A 126 19.94 -14.07 -0.37
CA PHE A 126 20.60 -13.66 0.87
C PHE A 126 21.54 -12.46 0.74
#